data_AF-A0A2V5WKM7-F1
#
_entry.id   AF-A0A2V5WKM7-F1
#
_cell.length_a   1.000
_cell.length_b   1.000
_cell.length_c   1.000
_cell.angle_alpha   90.00
_cell.angle_beta   90.00
_cell.angle_gamma   90.00
#
_symmetry.space_group_name_H-M   'P 1'
#
loop_
_entity.id
_entity.type
_entity.pdbx_description
1 polymer ?
#
loop_
_entity_poly.entity_id
_entity_poly.type
_entity_poly.pdbx_seq_one_letter_code
_entity_poly.pdbx_strand_id
1 'polypeptide(L)'
;MSFLNVVEIESALIGLASSYPSVTQLITLPYFTVEGRQSHALRIGTGPCRRSAVLIISGAHAREWGGPDICINFAADLLEAYSLGTALIYGGTAYSAAEIKSIIERLDVIVFPDVNPDGRNYSQNTYPMWRKNRNPASSGGQASKIGVDPNRNYDFLSTALRPSPKQRRKTCAICSTSFPRSVGLWTSTRLAETSCIRGETTRTSRVH
;
A
#
# COMPACT_ATOMS: atom_id res chain seq x y z
N MET A 1 9.28 17.99 14.27
CA MET A 1 9.63 16.77 13.53
C MET A 1 9.52 17.08 12.05
N SER A 2 10.53 16.70 11.25
CA SER A 2 10.43 16.72 9.79
C SER A 2 9.62 15.51 9.33
N PHE A 3 8.85 15.65 8.25
CA PHE A 3 8.17 14.50 7.64
C PHE A 3 9.15 13.67 6.81
N LEU A 4 8.95 12.36 6.77
CA LEU A 4 9.78 11.46 5.98
C LEU A 4 9.63 11.75 4.47
N ASN A 5 10.71 11.72 3.72
CA ASN A 5 10.64 11.74 2.26
C ASN A 5 10.37 10.33 1.71
N VAL A 6 10.13 10.23 0.41
CA VAL A 6 9.80 8.96 -0.26
C VAL A 6 10.88 7.89 -0.06
N VAL A 7 12.17 8.28 -0.08
CA VAL A 7 13.29 7.36 0.11
C VAL A 7 13.36 6.88 1.55
N GLU A 8 13.11 7.78 2.51
CA GLU A 8 13.09 7.45 3.94
C GLU A 8 11.91 6.53 4.32
N ILE A 9 10.75 6.68 3.68
CA ILE A 9 9.62 5.77 3.87
C ILE A 9 9.96 4.36 3.38
N GLU A 10 10.52 4.24 2.18
CA GLU A 10 10.91 2.94 1.62
C GLU A 10 12.05 2.30 2.44
N SER A 11 13.04 3.08 2.86
CA SER A 11 14.13 2.57 3.71
C SER A 11 13.62 2.15 5.09
N ALA A 12 12.62 2.84 5.66
CA ALA A 12 11.99 2.44 6.92
C ALA A 12 11.25 1.10 6.79
N LEU A 13 10.50 0.87 5.70
CA LEU A 13 9.84 -0.43 5.47
C LEU A 13 10.86 -1.57 5.34
N ILE A 14 11.94 -1.34 4.59
CA ILE A 14 13.02 -2.33 4.42
C ILE A 14 13.72 -2.58 5.75
N GLY A 15 13.98 -1.52 6.52
CA GLY A 15 14.57 -1.60 7.85
C GLY A 15 13.72 -2.43 8.81
N LEU A 16 12.43 -2.12 8.91
CA LEU A 16 11.48 -2.88 9.75
C LEU A 16 11.40 -4.35 9.33
N ALA A 17 11.35 -4.64 8.03
CA ALA A 17 11.35 -6.02 7.54
C ALA A 17 12.63 -6.78 7.93
N SER A 18 13.77 -6.09 7.87
CA SER A 18 15.08 -6.67 8.19
C SER A 18 15.29 -6.86 9.70
N SER A 19 14.73 -5.96 10.52
CA SER A 19 14.81 -6.02 11.99
C SER A 19 13.90 -7.08 12.60
N TYR A 20 12.75 -7.37 11.96
CA TYR A 20 11.76 -8.31 12.48
C TYR A 20 11.41 -9.44 11.48
N PRO A 21 12.39 -10.20 10.96
CA PRO A 21 12.20 -11.11 9.84
C PRO A 21 11.31 -12.32 10.15
N SER A 22 11.13 -12.67 11.41
CA SER A 22 10.28 -13.79 11.86
C SER A 22 8.79 -13.49 11.79
N VAL A 23 8.42 -12.21 11.78
CA VAL A 23 7.02 -11.76 11.83
C VAL A 23 6.68 -10.77 10.72
N THR A 24 7.63 -10.46 9.84
CA THR A 24 7.42 -9.54 8.73
C THR A 24 7.78 -10.16 7.40
N GLN A 25 7.15 -9.64 6.35
CA GLN A 25 7.49 -9.95 4.98
C GLN A 25 7.37 -8.67 4.16
N LEU A 26 8.44 -8.30 3.46
CA LEU A 26 8.40 -7.23 2.49
C LEU A 26 7.71 -7.71 1.21
N ILE A 27 6.68 -6.99 0.77
CA ILE A 27 5.94 -7.26 -0.45
C ILE A 27 6.35 -6.21 -1.48
N THR A 28 7.08 -6.63 -2.51
CA THR A 28 7.34 -5.78 -3.68
C THR A 28 6.08 -5.67 -4.53
N LEU A 29 5.59 -4.45 -4.74
CA LEU A 29 4.41 -4.24 -5.56
C LEU A 29 4.73 -4.51 -7.04
N PRO A 30 3.80 -5.11 -7.80
CA PRO A 30 4.09 -5.60 -9.16
C PRO A 30 4.26 -4.49 -10.21
N TYR A 31 3.94 -3.24 -9.88
CA TYR A 31 3.95 -2.12 -10.82
C TYR A 31 4.75 -0.95 -10.29
N PHE A 32 5.54 -0.36 -11.18
CA PHE A 32 6.21 0.91 -10.94
C PHE A 32 5.22 2.08 -11.04
N THR A 33 5.58 3.18 -10.40
CA THR A 33 4.87 4.45 -10.56
C THR A 33 5.15 5.07 -11.93
N VAL A 34 4.49 6.19 -12.24
CA VAL A 34 4.63 6.86 -13.54
C VAL A 34 6.06 7.36 -13.74
N GLU A 35 6.68 7.83 -12.67
CA GLU A 35 8.06 8.31 -12.66
C GLU A 35 9.08 7.20 -12.34
N GLY A 36 8.65 5.93 -12.38
CA GLY A 36 9.55 4.77 -12.31
C GLY A 36 9.98 4.33 -10.90
N ARG A 37 9.26 4.73 -9.85
CA ARG A 37 9.57 4.30 -8.48
C ARG A 37 8.97 2.92 -8.21
N GLN A 38 9.78 2.03 -7.63
CA GLN A 38 9.32 0.79 -7.04
C GLN A 38 8.78 1.09 -5.65
N SER A 39 7.63 0.50 -5.31
CA SER A 39 7.03 0.63 -3.98
C SER A 39 6.94 -0.72 -3.29
N HIS A 40 6.97 -0.69 -1.96
CA HIS A 40 6.82 -1.87 -1.12
C HIS A 40 5.67 -1.70 -0.12
N ALA A 41 5.10 -2.82 0.29
CA ALA A 41 4.22 -2.93 1.44
C ALA A 41 4.86 -3.86 2.47
N LEU A 42 4.60 -3.62 3.75
CA LEU A 42 5.04 -4.49 4.84
C LEU A 42 3.87 -5.33 5.30
N ARG A 43 3.99 -6.66 5.20
CA ARG A 43 3.09 -7.59 5.88
C ARG A 43 3.65 -7.91 7.25
N ILE A 44 2.82 -7.83 8.28
CA ILE A 44 3.11 -8.18 9.66
C ILE A 44 2.17 -9.33 10.06
N GLY A 45 2.73 -10.48 10.44
CA GLY A 45 1.99 -11.67 10.83
C GLY A 45 2.90 -12.92 10.88
N THR A 46 2.60 -13.86 11.78
CA THR A 46 3.52 -14.99 12.08
C THR A 46 3.27 -16.29 11.31
N GLY A 47 2.25 -16.38 10.46
CA GLY A 47 1.92 -17.68 9.86
C GLY A 47 1.56 -17.64 8.40
N PRO A 48 0.97 -18.74 7.87
CA PRO A 48 0.95 -18.96 6.44
C PRO A 48 0.12 -17.89 5.76
N CYS A 49 0.55 -17.48 4.57
CA CYS A 49 -0.26 -16.63 3.72
C CYS A 49 -1.63 -17.27 3.49
N ARG A 50 -2.71 -16.48 3.58
CA ARG A 50 -4.15 -16.84 3.50
C ARG A 50 -4.90 -16.73 4.84
N ARG A 51 -4.46 -15.86 5.75
CA ARG A 51 -5.27 -15.45 6.90
C ARG A 51 -6.10 -14.22 6.56
N SER A 52 -7.07 -13.92 7.44
CA SER A 52 -7.76 -12.65 7.38
C SER A 52 -6.74 -11.52 7.48
N ALA A 53 -6.83 -10.58 6.54
CA ALA A 53 -5.88 -9.49 6.42
C ALA A 53 -6.58 -8.14 6.62
N VAL A 54 -5.87 -7.23 7.27
CA VAL A 54 -6.24 -5.81 7.38
C VAL A 54 -5.24 -5.01 6.56
N LEU A 55 -5.73 -4.26 5.58
CA LEU A 55 -4.91 -3.38 4.76
C LEU A 55 -5.01 -1.94 5.29
N ILE A 56 -3.88 -1.39 5.66
CA ILE A 56 -3.72 0.01 6.09
C ILE A 56 -2.93 0.72 5.00
N ILE A 57 -3.57 1.70 4.36
CA ILE A 57 -2.97 2.52 3.31
C ILE A 57 -2.97 3.99 3.70
N SER A 58 -1.96 4.72 3.24
CA SER A 58 -1.92 6.17 3.35
C SER A 58 -1.22 6.83 2.16
N GLY A 59 -1.08 8.15 2.19
CA GLY A 59 -0.39 8.89 1.15
C GLY A 59 -1.12 8.94 -0.20
N ALA A 60 -2.40 8.55 -0.27
CA ALA A 60 -3.16 8.62 -1.52
C ALA A 60 -3.20 10.04 -2.10
N HIS A 61 -3.30 11.06 -1.22
CA HIS A 61 -3.09 12.45 -1.61
C HIS A 61 -1.69 12.93 -1.21
N ALA A 62 -0.98 13.47 -2.19
CA ALA A 62 0.43 13.82 -2.06
C ALA A 62 0.77 14.81 -0.92
N ARG A 63 -0.10 15.77 -0.64
CA ARG A 63 0.09 16.81 0.40
C ARG A 63 -0.19 16.34 1.83
N GLU A 64 -0.74 15.14 2.03
CA GLU A 64 -1.11 14.63 3.36
C GLU A 64 0.10 13.94 4.01
N TRP A 65 1.16 14.70 4.27
CA TRP A 65 2.48 14.16 4.60
C TRP A 65 2.51 13.31 5.86
N GLY A 66 1.72 13.64 6.87
CA GLY A 66 1.70 12.90 8.13
C GLY A 66 1.11 11.50 8.04
N GLY A 67 0.28 11.21 7.04
CA GLY A 67 -0.38 9.92 6.92
C GLY A 67 0.61 8.74 6.76
N PRO A 68 1.56 8.82 5.81
CA PRO A 68 2.60 7.81 5.66
C PRO A 68 3.49 7.63 6.90
N ASP A 69 3.89 8.72 7.55
CA ASP A 69 4.71 8.70 8.77
C ASP A 69 3.97 8.00 9.92
N ILE A 70 2.67 8.27 10.09
CA ILE A 70 1.81 7.57 11.07
C ILE A 70 1.76 6.07 10.78
N CYS A 71 1.70 5.65 9.51
CA CYS A 71 1.68 4.23 9.15
C CYS A 71 3.00 3.53 9.48
N ILE A 72 4.14 4.20 9.24
CA ILE A 72 5.46 3.68 9.59
C ILE A 72 5.61 3.56 11.11
N ASN A 73 5.26 4.60 11.86
CA ASN A 73 5.33 4.59 13.33
C ASN A 73 4.41 3.53 13.92
N PHE A 74 3.17 3.41 13.40
CA PHE A 74 2.26 2.34 13.80
C PHE A 74 2.85 0.95 13.59
N ALA A 75 3.49 0.71 12.44
CA ALA A 75 4.14 -0.57 12.16
C ALA A 75 5.32 -0.83 13.12
N ALA A 76 6.15 0.20 13.37
CA ALA A 76 7.29 0.11 14.27
C ALA A 76 6.85 -0.18 15.71
N ASP A 77 5.90 0.61 16.24
CA ASP A 77 5.36 0.46 17.60
C ASP A 77 4.73 -0.92 17.79
N LEU A 78 3.97 -1.40 16.80
CA LEU A 78 3.32 -2.71 16.84
C LEU A 78 4.36 -3.85 16.88
N LEU A 79 5.44 -3.74 16.09
CA LEU A 79 6.51 -4.74 16.04
C LEU A 79 7.35 -4.72 17.32
N GLU A 80 7.70 -3.54 17.84
CA GLU A 80 8.44 -3.38 19.09
C GLU A 80 7.63 -3.94 20.27
N ALA A 81 6.37 -3.56 20.40
CA ALA A 81 5.52 -4.02 21.49
C ALA A 81 5.34 -5.56 21.46
N TYR A 82 5.19 -6.14 20.27
CA TYR A 82 5.16 -7.59 20.11
C TYR A 82 6.49 -8.25 20.51
N SER A 83 7.62 -7.71 20.04
CA SER A 83 8.94 -8.27 20.29
C SER A 83 9.34 -8.19 21.77
N LEU A 84 8.95 -7.13 22.47
CA LEU A 84 9.25 -6.93 23.88
C LEU A 84 8.19 -7.54 24.81
N GLY A 85 7.03 -7.94 24.27
CA GLY A 85 5.90 -8.40 25.06
C GLY A 85 5.33 -7.30 25.96
N THR A 86 5.33 -6.06 25.49
CA THR A 86 4.85 -4.88 26.22
C THR A 86 3.47 -4.45 25.75
N ALA A 87 2.80 -3.61 26.54
CA ALA A 87 1.54 -2.98 26.14
C ALA A 87 1.79 -1.80 25.20
N LEU A 88 0.83 -1.53 24.32
CA LEU A 88 0.82 -0.37 23.42
C LEU A 88 -0.28 0.60 23.85
N ILE A 89 0.02 1.90 23.90
CA ILE A 89 -0.95 2.91 24.35
C ILE A 89 -1.18 3.92 23.22
N TYR A 90 -2.44 4.04 22.79
CA TYR A 90 -2.86 5.06 21.83
C TYR A 90 -4.13 5.75 22.29
N GLY A 91 -4.16 7.08 22.22
CA GLY A 91 -5.35 7.87 22.53
C GLY A 91 -5.90 7.64 23.94
N GLY A 92 -5.05 7.32 24.91
CA GLY A 92 -5.45 6.98 26.28
C GLY A 92 -5.98 5.56 26.47
N THR A 93 -6.04 4.76 25.40
CA THR A 93 -6.42 3.33 25.47
C THR A 93 -5.17 2.47 25.46
N ALA A 94 -5.06 1.55 26.41
CA ALA A 94 -3.98 0.58 26.49
C ALA A 94 -4.41 -0.75 25.87
N TYR A 95 -3.55 -1.32 25.03
CA TYR A 95 -3.67 -2.65 24.45
C TYR A 95 -2.61 -3.52 25.10
N SER A 96 -3.04 -4.59 25.77
CA SER A 96 -2.14 -5.51 26.46
C SER A 96 -1.24 -6.28 25.49
N ALA A 97 -0.11 -6.77 26.00
CA ALA A 97 0.80 -7.63 25.23
C ALA A 97 0.10 -8.88 24.66
N ALA A 98 -0.88 -9.44 25.40
CA ALA A 98 -1.68 -10.58 24.94
C ALA A 98 -2.58 -10.23 23.75
N GLU A 99 -3.17 -9.04 23.73
CA GLU A 99 -3.98 -8.55 22.61
C GLU A 99 -3.11 -8.30 21.37
N ILE A 100 -1.95 -7.67 21.54
CA ILE A 100 -0.99 -7.42 20.46
C ILE A 100 -0.52 -8.74 19.85
N LYS A 101 -0.16 -9.70 20.70
CA LYS A 101 0.21 -11.06 20.27
C LYS A 101 -0.91 -11.73 19.50
N SER A 102 -2.14 -11.65 20.01
CA SER A 102 -3.33 -12.20 19.34
C SER A 102 -3.55 -11.60 17.96
N ILE A 103 -3.34 -10.28 17.78
CA ILE A 103 -3.44 -9.61 16.48
C ILE A 103 -2.43 -10.20 15.50
N ILE A 104 -1.15 -10.23 15.85
CA ILE A 104 -0.07 -10.67 14.94
C ILE A 104 -0.11 -12.17 14.64
N GLU A 105 -0.57 -12.99 15.59
CA GLU A 105 -0.64 -14.44 15.39
C GLU A 105 -1.87 -14.87 14.58
N ARG A 106 -2.95 -14.07 14.57
CA ARG A 106 -4.23 -14.42 13.95
C ARG A 106 -4.54 -13.65 12.68
N LEU A 107 -3.99 -12.45 12.51
CA LEU A 107 -4.24 -11.57 11.37
C LEU A 107 -2.95 -11.26 10.61
N ASP A 108 -3.11 -10.96 9.32
CA ASP A 108 -2.07 -10.31 8.53
C ASP A 108 -2.36 -8.81 8.49
N VAL A 109 -1.51 -8.00 9.13
CA VAL A 109 -1.58 -6.53 9.02
C VAL A 109 -0.68 -6.11 7.88
N ILE A 110 -1.27 -5.62 6.78
CA ILE A 110 -0.53 -5.15 5.61
C ILE A 110 -0.52 -3.63 5.64
N VAL A 111 0.67 -3.05 5.73
CA VAL A 111 0.89 -1.61 5.76
C VAL A 111 1.53 -1.17 4.44
N PHE A 112 0.84 -0.30 3.71
CA PHE A 112 1.37 0.36 2.53
C PHE A 112 1.32 1.89 2.75
N PRO A 113 2.40 2.47 3.28
CA PRO A 113 2.38 3.81 3.86
C PRO A 113 2.25 4.90 2.79
N ASP A 114 2.89 4.78 1.64
CA ASP A 114 2.86 5.80 0.58
C ASP A 114 2.36 5.23 -0.75
N VAL A 115 1.06 5.38 -0.97
CA VAL A 115 0.38 4.95 -2.21
C VAL A 115 0.77 5.80 -3.43
N ASN A 116 1.24 7.04 -3.23
CA ASN A 116 1.49 7.99 -4.31
C ASN A 116 2.85 8.67 -4.14
N PRO A 117 3.96 7.90 -4.26
CA PRO A 117 5.29 8.42 -4.01
C PRO A 117 5.72 9.50 -5.03
N ASP A 118 5.29 9.40 -6.29
CA ASP A 118 5.54 10.45 -7.28
C ASP A 118 4.89 11.78 -6.87
N GLY A 119 3.63 11.69 -6.43
CA GLY A 119 2.89 12.84 -5.94
C GLY A 119 3.55 13.43 -4.70
N ARG A 120 3.88 12.60 -3.69
CA ARG A 120 4.53 13.04 -2.45
C ARG A 120 5.84 13.76 -2.75
N ASN A 121 6.70 13.16 -3.58
CA ASN A 121 7.97 13.77 -3.98
C ASN A 121 7.77 15.14 -4.64
N TYR A 122 6.78 15.26 -5.54
CA TYR A 122 6.45 16.55 -6.15
C TYR A 122 5.89 17.56 -5.14
N SER A 123 5.10 17.09 -4.16
CA SER A 123 4.55 17.94 -3.11
C SER A 123 5.66 18.50 -2.20
N GLN A 124 6.59 17.66 -1.75
CA GLN A 124 7.69 18.08 -0.87
C GLN A 124 8.72 18.99 -1.57
N ASN A 125 8.95 18.81 -2.87
CA ASN A 125 10.05 19.48 -3.57
C ASN A 125 9.63 20.58 -4.56
N THR A 126 8.35 20.64 -4.97
CA THR A 126 7.93 21.55 -6.05
C THR A 126 6.66 22.32 -5.71
N TYR A 127 5.59 21.65 -5.28
CA TYR A 127 4.34 22.31 -4.95
C TYR A 127 3.66 21.68 -3.73
N PRO A 128 3.83 22.27 -2.53
CA PRO A 128 3.34 21.69 -1.27
C PRO A 128 1.88 21.27 -1.29
N MET A 129 1.01 22.02 -1.97
CA MET A 129 -0.43 21.74 -2.03
C MET A 129 -0.83 20.72 -3.12
N TRP A 130 0.13 20.08 -3.80
CA TRP A 130 -0.15 19.06 -4.80
C TRP A 130 -0.88 17.87 -4.18
N ARG A 131 -1.95 17.41 -4.84
CA ARG A 131 -2.84 16.35 -4.34
C ARG A 131 -2.75 15.06 -5.16
N LYS A 132 -2.59 15.19 -6.47
CA LYS A 132 -2.80 14.12 -7.46
C LYS A 132 -1.57 13.21 -7.60
N ASN A 133 -1.68 12.14 -8.39
CA ASN A 133 -0.48 11.46 -8.89
C ASN A 133 0.22 12.28 -9.98
N ARG A 134 1.23 11.70 -10.64
CA ARG A 134 2.04 12.37 -11.68
C ARG A 134 1.77 11.88 -13.10
N ASN A 135 0.64 11.21 -13.34
CA ASN A 135 0.29 10.70 -14.67
C ASN A 135 0.03 11.82 -15.70
N PRO A 136 0.82 11.95 -16.78
CA PRO A 136 0.61 13.00 -17.79
C PRO A 136 -0.43 12.63 -18.85
N ALA A 137 -0.92 11.39 -18.90
CA ALA A 137 -1.67 10.85 -20.05
C ALA A 137 -2.91 11.66 -20.45
N SER A 138 -3.55 12.37 -19.51
CA SER A 138 -4.74 13.19 -19.78
C SER A 138 -4.47 14.70 -19.71
N SER A 139 -3.20 15.11 -19.64
CA SER A 139 -2.82 16.52 -19.47
C SER A 139 -2.96 17.34 -20.75
N GLY A 140 -2.91 16.69 -21.92
CA GLY A 140 -2.80 17.38 -23.22
C GLY A 140 -1.53 18.25 -23.30
N GLY A 141 -0.47 17.88 -22.59
CA GLY A 141 0.78 18.64 -22.50
C GLY A 141 0.77 19.78 -21.47
N GLN A 142 -0.36 20.03 -20.78
CA GLN A 142 -0.46 21.14 -19.83
C GLN A 142 -0.04 20.70 -18.42
N ALA A 143 0.99 21.35 -17.86
CA ALA A 143 1.52 21.02 -16.54
C ALA A 143 0.46 21.06 -15.41
N SER A 144 -0.46 22.03 -15.46
CA SER A 144 -1.57 22.15 -14.48
C SER A 144 -2.57 20.99 -14.53
N LYS A 145 -2.64 20.27 -15.65
CA LYS A 145 -3.56 19.15 -15.88
C LYS A 145 -2.91 17.79 -15.66
N ILE A 146 -1.61 17.72 -15.38
CA ILE A 146 -0.91 16.48 -15.03
C ILE A 146 -1.53 15.89 -13.76
N GLY A 147 -1.70 14.58 -13.72
CA GLY A 147 -2.13 13.84 -12.56
C GLY A 147 -3.64 13.57 -12.50
N VAL A 148 -3.97 12.39 -12.01
CA VAL A 148 -5.31 11.92 -11.65
C VAL A 148 -5.40 11.85 -10.11
N ASP A 149 -6.57 12.12 -9.55
CA ASP A 149 -6.83 11.90 -8.12
C ASP A 149 -6.94 10.39 -7.84
N PRO A 150 -6.00 9.78 -7.08
CA PRO A 150 -6.02 8.34 -6.83
C PRO A 150 -7.31 7.89 -6.13
N ASN A 151 -7.88 8.72 -5.25
CA ASN A 151 -9.09 8.41 -4.51
C ASN A 151 -10.39 8.63 -5.31
N ARG A 152 -10.28 8.85 -6.62
CA ARG A 152 -11.41 8.88 -7.56
C ARG A 152 -11.22 7.91 -8.73
N ASN A 153 -10.21 7.05 -8.66
CA ASN A 153 -9.78 6.19 -9.75
C ASN A 153 -9.95 4.68 -9.45
N TYR A 154 -10.77 4.34 -8.46
CA TYR A 154 -11.17 2.97 -8.17
C TYR A 154 -12.37 2.54 -9.03
N ASP A 155 -12.41 1.28 -9.47
CA ASP A 155 -13.46 0.77 -10.39
C ASP A 155 -14.83 0.70 -9.74
N PHE A 156 -14.90 0.53 -8.41
CA PHE A 156 -16.17 0.51 -7.68
C PHE A 156 -16.91 1.86 -7.66
N LEU A 157 -16.19 2.98 -7.88
CA LEU A 157 -16.79 4.31 -8.02
C LEU A 157 -17.15 4.63 -9.47
N SER A 158 -16.55 3.92 -10.44
CA SER A 158 -16.62 4.28 -11.86
C SER A 158 -17.92 3.85 -12.55
N THR A 159 -18.67 2.90 -11.97
CA THR A 159 -19.93 2.41 -12.55
C THR A 159 -21.13 3.30 -12.24
N ALA A 160 -21.06 4.18 -11.22
CA ALA A 160 -22.23 4.96 -10.79
C ALA A 160 -22.33 6.37 -11.39
N LEU A 161 -21.25 7.00 -11.88
CA LEU A 161 -21.29 8.45 -12.15
C LEU A 161 -20.52 9.00 -13.38
N ARG A 162 -19.95 8.21 -14.29
CA ARG A 162 -19.31 8.79 -15.51
C ARG A 162 -19.44 7.97 -16.79
N PRO A 163 -19.97 8.55 -17.90
CA PRO A 163 -19.84 7.99 -19.23
C PRO A 163 -18.55 8.52 -19.87
N SER A 164 -17.41 7.84 -19.71
CA SER A 164 -16.31 7.95 -20.69
C SER A 164 -15.29 6.80 -20.55
N PRO A 165 -15.05 5.98 -21.60
CA PRO A 165 -14.11 4.85 -21.56
C PRO A 165 -12.62 5.23 -21.61
N LYS A 166 -12.27 6.51 -21.80
CA LYS A 166 -10.90 6.93 -22.19
C LYS A 166 -9.87 6.96 -21.05
N GLN A 167 -10.25 6.69 -19.81
CA GLN A 167 -9.37 6.81 -18.63
C GLN A 167 -8.66 5.50 -18.21
N ARG A 168 -8.92 4.38 -18.88
CA ARG A 168 -8.36 3.07 -18.48
C ARG A 168 -6.97 2.84 -19.10
N ARG A 169 -5.90 3.44 -18.54
CA ARG A 169 -4.53 2.95 -18.74
C ARG A 169 -3.80 2.77 -17.41
N LYS A 170 -3.15 1.61 -17.30
CA LYS A 170 -2.62 0.94 -16.10
C LYS A 170 -1.30 1.57 -15.63
N THR A 171 -1.33 2.79 -15.08
CA THR A 171 -0.09 3.49 -14.65
C THR A 171 -0.15 4.03 -13.22
N CYS A 172 -0.98 3.43 -12.37
CA CYS A 172 -0.98 3.72 -10.94
C CYS A 172 -0.89 2.38 -10.20
N ALA A 173 -0.10 2.30 -9.13
CA ALA A 173 -0.06 1.16 -8.23
C ALA A 173 -1.46 0.83 -7.67
N ILE A 174 -2.38 1.81 -7.71
CA ILE A 174 -3.81 1.65 -7.49
C ILE A 174 -4.60 2.31 -8.64
N CYS A 175 -4.43 1.80 -9.86
CA CYS A 175 -5.52 1.80 -10.83
C CYS A 175 -6.31 0.53 -10.56
N SER A 176 -7.61 0.47 -10.83
CA SER A 176 -8.46 -0.66 -10.46
C SER A 176 -8.04 -2.09 -10.87
N THR A 177 -6.98 -2.22 -11.65
CA THR A 177 -6.41 -3.49 -12.09
C THR A 177 -5.01 -3.79 -11.52
N SER A 178 -4.44 -2.93 -10.67
CA SER A 178 -3.05 -3.04 -10.21
C SER A 178 -2.88 -3.68 -8.83
N PHE A 179 -3.97 -3.81 -8.06
CA PHE A 179 -4.08 -4.93 -7.15
C PHE A 179 -4.53 -6.13 -7.99
N PRO A 180 -3.77 -7.24 -8.03
CA PRO A 180 -4.22 -8.40 -8.78
C PRO A 180 -5.63 -8.78 -8.29
N ARG A 181 -6.49 -9.24 -9.21
CA ARG A 181 -7.81 -9.81 -8.91
C ARG A 181 -7.78 -10.93 -7.85
N SER A 182 -6.60 -11.33 -7.40
CA SER A 182 -6.34 -12.24 -6.29
C SER A 182 -6.51 -11.61 -4.90
N VAL A 183 -6.66 -10.29 -4.76
CA VAL A 183 -7.17 -9.72 -3.52
C VAL A 183 -8.67 -9.58 -3.69
N GLY A 184 -9.34 -10.72 -3.54
CA GLY A 184 -10.78 -10.87 -3.64
C GLY A 184 -11.51 -10.15 -2.51
N LEU A 185 -11.51 -8.82 -2.55
CA LEU A 185 -12.49 -8.01 -1.83
C LEU A 185 -13.27 -7.21 -2.87
N TRP A 186 -14.59 -7.27 -2.76
CA TRP A 186 -15.61 -6.70 -3.67
C TRP A 186 -16.07 -7.60 -4.82
N THR A 187 -16.47 -8.83 -4.50
CA THR A 187 -17.79 -9.35 -4.91
C THR A 187 -18.22 -10.39 -3.90
N SER A 188 -19.51 -10.39 -3.55
CA SER A 188 -20.14 -11.39 -2.70
C SER A 188 -19.79 -12.81 -3.14
N THR A 189 -19.51 -13.69 -2.16
CA THR A 189 -19.54 -15.15 -2.24
C THR A 189 -18.73 -15.83 -3.38
N ARG A 190 -17.46 -16.17 -3.11
CA ARG A 190 -16.97 -17.57 -3.18
C ARG A 190 -15.51 -17.72 -2.75
N LEU A 191 -15.30 -18.91 -2.19
CA LEU A 191 -14.12 -19.46 -1.53
C LEU A 191 -12.88 -19.57 -2.41
N ALA A 192 -11.75 -19.45 -1.69
CA ALA A 192 -10.50 -20.18 -1.86
C ALA A 192 -9.62 -19.87 -3.09
N GLU A 193 -8.32 -19.89 -2.80
CA GLU A 193 -7.19 -19.92 -3.74
C GLU A 193 -6.70 -18.56 -4.25
N THR A 194 -5.74 -17.98 -3.52
CA THR A 194 -4.58 -17.43 -4.21
C THR A 194 -3.30 -17.79 -3.46
N SER A 195 -2.40 -18.48 -4.16
CA SER A 195 -1.02 -18.70 -3.76
C SER A 195 -0.34 -17.35 -3.56
N CYS A 196 0.30 -17.20 -2.42
CA CYS A 196 0.89 -15.96 -1.94
C CYS A 196 1.80 -15.34 -2.99
N ILE A 197 1.37 -14.23 -3.61
CA ILE A 197 2.14 -13.25 -4.39
C ILE A 197 3.56 -13.74 -4.74
N ARG A 198 3.66 -14.72 -5.65
CA ARG A 198 4.91 -15.16 -6.27
C ARG A 198 4.75 -15.02 -7.77
N GLY A 199 5.72 -14.35 -8.39
CA GLY A 199 5.89 -14.30 -9.84
C GLY A 199 6.29 -15.67 -10.38
N GLU A 200 5.34 -16.59 -10.44
CA GLU A 200 5.53 -17.91 -11.03
C GLU A 200 4.82 -17.96 -12.38
N THR A 201 5.56 -17.64 -13.43
CA THR A 201 5.20 -17.89 -14.83
C THR A 201 5.13 -19.41 -15.06
N THR A 202 3.98 -20.02 -14.82
CA THR A 202 3.71 -21.38 -15.30
C THR A 202 3.33 -21.31 -16.77
N ARG A 203 4.34 -21.39 -17.63
CA ARG A 203 4.22 -21.64 -19.06
C ARG A 203 3.88 -23.13 -19.25
N THR A 204 2.60 -23.48 -19.30
CA THR A 204 2.19 -24.81 -19.78
C THR A 204 2.36 -24.86 -21.29
N SER A 205 3.46 -25.45 -21.76
CA SER A 205 3.60 -25.91 -23.14
C SER A 205 2.63 -27.09 -23.36
N ARG A 206 1.60 -26.89 -24.19
CA ARG A 206 0.91 -28.01 -24.83
C ARG A 206 1.82 -28.55 -25.93
N VAL A 207 2.30 -29.77 -25.74
CA VAL A 207 2.80 -30.63 -26.80
C VAL A 207 1.57 -31.10 -27.58
N HIS A 208 1.60 -30.89 -28.89
CA HIS A 208 0.71 -31.54 -29.87
C HIS A 208 1.30 -32.90 -30.25
#